data_AF-A0A7C8YJ44-F1
#
_entry.id   AF-A0A7C8YJ44-F1
#
_cell.length_a   1.000
_cell.length_b   1.000
_cell.length_c   1.000
_cell.angle_alpha   90.00
_cell.angle_beta   90.00
_cell.angle_gamma   90.00
#
_symmetry.space_group_name_H-M   'P 1'
#
loop_
_entity.id
_entity.type
_entity.pdbx_description
1 polymer ?
#
loop_
_entity_poly.entity_id
_entity_poly.type
_entity_poly.pdbx_seq_one_letter_code
_entity_poly.pdbx_strand_id
1 'polypeptide(L)'
;MVLSLSMATQLVVVLVVVLMLTCAPWVTYSQSDGEEKLLVGMTMVPEAKARVLGAYCLDGSLPAYLLHRGFGSGARNWLLQFEVLVKLLFFLLYFLILHLFLFLHETI
;
A
#
# COMPACT_ATOMS: atom_id res chain seq x y z
N MET A 1 -31.22 -26.31 -5.60
CA MET A 1 -29.85 -26.68 -5.19
C MET A 1 -28.82 -25.67 -5.71
N VAL A 2 -28.88 -25.26 -6.99
CA VAL A 2 -27.99 -24.23 -7.57
C VAL A 2 -28.11 -22.86 -6.87
N LEU A 3 -29.33 -22.39 -6.57
CA LEU A 3 -29.53 -21.13 -5.84
C LEU A 3 -28.95 -21.13 -4.41
N SER A 4 -28.98 -22.24 -3.66
CA SER A 4 -28.40 -22.26 -2.31
C SER A 4 -26.88 -22.32 -2.33
N LEU A 5 -26.29 -22.89 -3.39
CA LEU A 5 -24.84 -22.93 -3.62
C LEU A 5 -24.31 -21.53 -4.02
N SER A 6 -25.07 -20.77 -4.82
CA SER A 6 -24.79 -19.36 -5.15
C SER A 6 -24.87 -18.46 -3.91
N MET A 7 -25.92 -18.59 -3.09
CA MET A 7 -26.08 -17.77 -1.87
C MET A 7 -24.98 -18.04 -0.84
N ALA A 8 -24.58 -19.31 -0.68
CA ALA A 8 -23.48 -19.69 0.20
C ALA A 8 -22.12 -19.18 -0.30
N THR A 9 -21.86 -19.20 -1.62
CA THR A 9 -20.62 -18.68 -2.20
C THR A 9 -20.53 -17.15 -2.11
N GLN A 10 -21.64 -16.44 -2.35
CA GLN A 10 -21.73 -14.98 -2.13
C GLN A 10 -21.45 -14.62 -0.67
N LEU A 11 -22.00 -15.36 0.29
CA LEU A 11 -21.77 -15.14 1.72
C LEU A 11 -20.29 -15.34 2.11
N VAL A 12 -19.64 -16.39 1.60
CA VAL A 12 -18.22 -16.67 1.85
C VAL A 12 -17.34 -15.56 1.27
N VAL A 13 -17.63 -15.07 0.07
CA VAL A 13 -16.85 -13.98 -0.54
C VAL A 13 -17.03 -12.67 0.21
N VAL A 14 -18.25 -12.33 0.61
CA VAL A 14 -18.49 -11.15 1.46
C VAL A 14 -17.72 -11.28 2.79
N LEU A 15 -17.73 -12.45 3.42
CA LEU A 15 -16.98 -12.70 4.65
C LEU A 15 -15.47 -12.54 4.45
N VAL A 16 -14.88 -13.10 3.39
CA VAL A 16 -13.46 -12.98 3.07
C VAL A 16 -13.07 -11.53 2.77
N VAL A 17 -13.91 -10.80 2.03
CA VAL A 17 -13.71 -9.37 1.74
C VAL A 17 -13.75 -8.53 3.01
N VAL A 18 -14.72 -8.77 3.89
CA VAL A 18 -14.83 -8.07 5.19
C VAL A 18 -13.64 -8.40 6.08
N LEU A 19 -13.17 -9.66 6.10
CA LEU A 19 -11.99 -10.05 6.85
C LEU A 19 -10.73 -9.33 6.33
N MET A 20 -10.53 -9.29 5.01
CA MET A 20 -9.40 -8.57 4.41
C MET A 20 -9.45 -7.06 4.69
N LEU A 21 -10.64 -6.44 4.62
CA LEU A 21 -10.85 -5.01 4.91
C LEU A 21 -10.65 -4.67 6.39
N THR A 22 -10.94 -5.60 7.30
CA THR A 22 -10.78 -5.39 8.76
C THR A 22 -9.40 -5.79 9.28
N CYS A 23 -8.71 -6.73 8.62
CA CYS A 23 -7.34 -7.12 8.94
C CYS A 23 -6.27 -6.18 8.34
N ALA A 24 -6.51 -5.56 7.18
CA ALA A 24 -5.54 -4.64 6.56
C ALA A 24 -5.20 -3.38 7.39
N PRO A 25 -6.15 -2.74 8.11
CA PRO A 25 -5.85 -1.64 9.02
C PRO A 25 -4.98 -2.07 10.19
N TRP A 26 -5.17 -3.28 10.72
CA TRP A 26 -4.45 -3.76 11.90
C TRP A 26 -2.98 -4.08 11.60
N VAL A 27 -2.65 -4.52 10.38
CA VAL A 27 -1.26 -4.80 9.97
C VAL A 27 -0.46 -3.51 9.70
N THR A 28 -1.15 -2.39 9.45
CA THR A 28 -0.50 -1.09 9.18
C THR A 28 -0.60 -0.10 10.34
N TYR A 29 -1.40 -0.40 11.37
CA TYR A 29 -1.45 0.36 12.61
C TYR A 29 -0.21 0.02 13.44
N SER A 30 0.92 0.67 13.14
CA SER A 30 1.93 0.85 14.18
C SER A 30 1.26 1.66 15.29
N GLN A 31 1.11 1.05 16.47
CA GLN A 31 0.61 1.71 17.66
C GLN A 31 1.57 2.86 18.00
N SER A 32 1.31 4.06 17.46
CA SER A 32 2.10 5.26 17.72
C SER A 32 1.66 5.90 19.04
N ASP A 33 1.67 5.12 20.11
CA ASP A 33 1.39 5.62 21.45
C ASP A 33 2.70 6.20 22.00
N GLY A 34 3.00 7.44 21.60
CA GLY A 34 4.15 8.20 22.11
C GLY A 34 5.32 8.47 21.15
N GLU A 35 5.19 8.27 19.83
CA GLU A 35 6.27 8.61 18.91
C GLU A 35 6.38 10.13 18.71
N GLU A 36 7.44 10.71 19.28
CA GLU A 36 7.97 12.00 18.85
C GLU A 36 8.21 11.90 17.34
N LYS A 37 7.33 12.52 16.54
CA LYS A 37 7.42 12.48 15.07
C LYS A 37 8.84 12.89 14.69
N LEU A 38 9.59 11.93 14.16
CA LEU A 38 10.99 12.14 13.81
C LEU A 38 11.02 13.07 12.60
N LEU A 39 11.18 14.37 12.87
CA LEU A 39 11.21 15.43 11.86
C LEU A 39 12.57 15.34 11.14
N VAL A 40 12.57 14.67 9.99
CA VAL A 40 13.75 14.55 9.13
C VAL A 40 13.71 15.64 8.07
N GLY A 41 14.83 16.31 7.86
CA GLY A 41 14.98 17.28 6.77
C GLY A 41 14.80 16.62 5.40
N MET A 42 13.97 17.24 4.56
CA MET A 42 13.74 16.78 3.20
C MET A 42 14.93 17.15 2.31
N THR A 43 15.46 16.18 1.58
CA THR A 43 16.57 16.38 0.65
C THR A 43 16.06 16.25 -0.78
N MET A 44 16.23 17.30 -1.58
CA MET A 44 15.85 17.28 -3.00
C MET A 44 16.85 16.50 -3.83
N VAL A 45 16.35 15.75 -4.82
CA VAL A 45 17.21 15.10 -5.80
C VAL A 45 17.87 16.19 -6.65
N PRO A 46 19.20 16.10 -6.91
CA PRO A 46 19.87 17.07 -7.76
C PRO A 46 19.21 17.16 -9.14
N GLU A 47 18.93 18.38 -9.59
CA GLU A 47 18.25 18.65 -10.86
C GLU A 47 18.89 17.94 -12.05
N ALA A 48 20.23 17.94 -12.12
CA ALA A 48 20.97 17.24 -13.16
C ALA A 48 20.66 15.74 -13.23
N LYS A 49 20.49 15.08 -12.07
CA LYS A 49 20.13 13.66 -12.01
C LYS A 49 18.65 13.44 -12.32
N ALA A 50 17.78 14.28 -11.76
CA ALA A 50 16.34 14.20 -12.00
C ALA A 50 16.02 14.38 -13.49
N ARG A 51 16.69 15.33 -14.16
CA ARG A 51 16.54 15.59 -15.59
C ARG A 51 17.01 14.44 -16.47
N VAL A 52 18.16 13.83 -16.15
CA VAL A 52 18.68 12.66 -16.90
C VAL A 52 17.73 11.46 -16.77
N LEU A 53 17.12 11.27 -15.59
CA LEU A 53 16.20 10.17 -15.31
C LEU A 53 14.74 10.47 -15.73
N GLY A 54 14.43 11.71 -16.13
CA GLY A 54 13.06 12.15 -16.38
C GLY A 54 12.16 12.07 -15.15
N ALA A 55 12.73 12.11 -13.95
CA ALA A 55 11.99 11.95 -12.69
C ALA A 55 11.44 13.29 -12.23
N TYR A 56 10.14 13.49 -12.41
CA TYR A 56 9.39 14.66 -11.96
C TYR A 56 8.14 14.21 -11.21
N CYS A 57 7.71 15.02 -10.24
CA CYS A 57 6.43 14.87 -9.59
C CYS A 57 5.29 15.30 -10.54
N LEU A 58 4.04 14.97 -10.18
CA LEU A 58 2.84 15.32 -10.96
C LEU A 58 2.65 16.84 -11.16
N ASP A 59 3.19 17.65 -10.27
CA ASP A 59 3.20 19.11 -10.31
C ASP A 59 4.41 19.68 -11.08
N GLY A 60 5.32 18.83 -11.58
CA GLY A 60 6.55 19.24 -12.26
C GLY A 60 7.69 19.61 -11.31
N SER A 61 7.52 19.47 -10.00
CA SER A 61 8.60 19.68 -9.02
C SER A 61 9.61 18.54 -9.04
N LEU A 62 10.80 18.79 -8.48
CA LEU A 62 11.83 17.78 -8.32
C LEU A 62 11.43 16.78 -7.23
N PRO A 63 11.67 15.48 -7.42
CA PRO A 63 11.44 14.51 -6.37
C PRO A 63 12.40 14.76 -5.21
N ALA A 64 11.96 14.39 -4.02
CA ALA A 64 12.73 14.56 -2.80
C ALA A 64 12.49 13.37 -1.85
N TYR A 65 13.46 13.13 -0.98
CA TYR A 65 13.43 12.02 -0.03
C TYR A 65 13.78 12.52 1.37
N LEU A 66 13.25 11.85 2.38
CA LEU A 66 13.63 12.04 3.78
C LEU A 66 14.57 10.90 4.14
N LEU A 67 15.80 11.21 4.57
CA LEU A 67 16.78 10.21 4.96
C LEU A 67 17.16 10.40 6.42
N HIS A 68 16.80 9.42 7.24
CA HIS A 68 17.35 9.29 8.58
C HIS A 68 18.46 8.24 8.56
N ARG A 69 19.67 8.58 9.01
CA ARG A 69 20.80 7.63 9.06
C ARG A 69 20.64 6.56 10.13
N GLY A 70 19.61 6.66 10.97
CA GLY A 70 19.42 5.81 12.13
C GLY A 70 20.46 6.06 13.22
N PHE A 71 20.26 5.41 14.37
CA PHE A 71 21.18 5.45 15.51
C PHE A 71 21.28 4.06 16.15
N GLY A 72 22.32 3.84 16.97
CA GLY A 72 22.52 2.58 17.69
C GLY A 72 22.59 1.37 16.77
N SER A 73 21.78 0.34 17.07
CA SER A 73 21.69 -0.91 16.30
C SER A 73 21.12 -0.73 14.88
N GLY A 74 20.35 0.34 14.65
CA GLY A 74 19.73 0.63 13.35
C GLY A 74 20.63 1.35 12.34
N ALA A 75 21.80 1.84 12.74
CA ALA A 75 22.66 2.69 11.90
C ALA A 75 23.23 2.01 10.64
N ARG A 76 23.21 0.67 10.58
CA ARG A 76 23.65 -0.11 9.42
C ARG A 76 22.51 -0.77 8.65
N ASN A 77 21.27 -0.52 9.05
CA ASN A 77 20.10 -1.07 8.40
C ASN A 77 19.43 -0.01 7.54
N TRP A 78 18.98 -0.39 6.35
CA TRP A 78 18.31 0.50 5.42
C TRP A 78 16.83 0.13 5.35
N LEU A 79 15.96 1.09 5.64
CA LEU A 79 14.52 0.95 5.46
C LEU A 79 14.06 1.95 4.40
N LEU A 80 13.42 1.46 3.35
CA LEU A 80 12.89 2.29 2.27
C LEU A 80 11.37 2.22 2.31
N GLN A 81 10.71 3.35 2.59
CA GLN A 81 9.26 3.44 2.72
C GLN A 81 8.67 4.20 1.55
N PHE A 82 7.79 3.53 0.79
CA PHE A 82 7.03 4.14 -0.31
C PHE A 82 5.58 4.33 0.11
N GLU A 83 5.13 5.58 0.11
CA GLU A 83 3.84 5.98 0.70
C GLU A 83 2.61 5.53 -0.12
N VAL A 84 2.83 5.12 -1.36
CA VAL A 84 1.79 4.82 -2.35
C VAL A 84 1.78 3.35 -2.77
N LEU A 85 2.94 2.67 -2.77
CA LEU A 85 3.09 1.34 -3.36
C LEU A 85 2.26 0.27 -2.62
N VAL A 86 2.28 0.31 -1.29
CA VAL A 86 1.60 -0.72 -0.47
C VAL A 86 0.09 -0.53 -0.56
N LYS A 87 -0.39 0.71 -0.50
CA LYS A 87 -1.83 1.03 -0.65
C LYS A 87 -2.36 0.63 -2.02
N LEU A 88 -1.59 0.85 -3.08
CA LEU A 88 -1.96 0.49 -4.44
C LEU A 88 -2.01 -1.03 -4.64
N LEU A 89 -1.09 -1.79 -4.04
CA LEU A 89 -1.06 -3.25 -4.15
C LEU A 89 -2.32 -3.89 -3.53
N PHE A 90 -2.72 -3.44 -2.33
CA PHE A 90 -3.95 -3.90 -1.69
C PHE A 90 -5.19 -3.54 -2.50
N PHE A 91 -5.22 -2.34 -3.07
CA PHE A 91 -6.33 -1.89 -3.92
C PHE A 91 -6.43 -2.70 -5.23
N LEU A 92 -5.30 -2.94 -5.90
CA LEU A 92 -5.26 -3.75 -7.13
C LEU A 92 -5.63 -5.21 -6.86
N LEU A 93 -5.14 -5.78 -5.76
CA LEU A 93 -5.50 -7.14 -5.36
C LEU A 93 -7.00 -7.25 -5.07
N TYR A 94 -7.58 -6.27 -4.38
CA TYR A 94 -9.02 -6.21 -4.13
C TYR A 94 -9.83 -6.16 -5.44
N PHE A 95 -9.44 -5.28 -6.37
CA PHE A 95 -10.13 -5.12 -7.64
C PHE A 95 -10.03 -6.39 -8.51
N LEU A 96 -8.88 -7.06 -8.50
CA LEU A 96 -8.67 -8.32 -9.19
C LEU A 96 -9.54 -9.45 -8.63
N ILE A 97 -9.64 -9.55 -7.29
CA ILE A 97 -10.48 -10.55 -6.61
C ILE A 97 -11.96 -10.31 -6.94
N LEU A 98 -12.41 -9.04 -6.89
CA LEU A 98 -13.79 -8.68 -7.20
C LEU A 98 -14.14 -8.97 -8.67
N HIS A 99 -13.22 -8.67 -9.59
CA HIS A 99 -13.40 -8.92 -11.01
C HIS A 99 -13.42 -10.43 -11.33
N LEU A 100 -12.53 -11.22 -10.71
CA LEU A 100 -12.52 -12.68 -10.87
C LEU A 100 -13.83 -13.30 -10.37
N PHE A 101 -14.37 -12.79 -9.25
CA PHE A 101 -15.63 -13.25 -8.69
C PHE A 101 -16.84 -12.91 -9.58
N LEU A 102 -16.93 -11.67 -10.09
CA LEU A 102 -17.95 -11.27 -11.04
C LEU A 102 -17.89 -12.13 -12.32
N PHE A 103 -16.69 -12.41 -12.81
CA PHE A 103 -16.51 -13.25 -13.99
C PHE A 103 -16.95 -14.71 -13.75
N LEU A 104 -16.60 -15.28 -12.59
CA LEU A 104 -17.04 -16.63 -12.19
C LEU A 104 -18.55 -16.73 -11.98
N HIS A 105 -19.19 -15.65 -11.51
CA HIS A 105 -20.64 -15.60 -11.34
C HIS A 105 -21.38 -15.50 -12.69
N GLU A 106 -20.83 -14.82 -13.69
CA GLU A 106 -21.40 -14.78 -15.05
C GLU A 106 -21.24 -16.11 -15.81
N THR A 107 -20.30 -16.97 -15.40
CA THR A 107 -20.04 -18.26 -16.07
C THR A 107 -20.77 -19.47 -15.45
N ILE A 108 -21.49 -19.29 -14.34
CA ILE A 108 -22.27 -20.32 -13.63
C ILE A 108 -23.77 -20.02 -13.73
#